data_AF-A0A1Z1W3U3-F1
#
_entry.id   AF-A0A1Z1W3U3-F1
#
_cell.length_a   1.000
_cell.length_b   1.000
_cell.length_c   1.000
_cell.angle_alpha   90.00
_cell.angle_beta   90.00
_cell.angle_gamma   90.00
#
_symmetry.space_group_name_H-M   'P 1'
#
loop_
_entity.id
_entity.type
_entity.pdbx_description
1 polymer ?
#
loop_
_entity_poly.entity_id
_entity_poly.type
_entity_poly.pdbx_seq_one_letter_code
_entity_poly.pdbx_strand_id
1 'polypeptide(L)' 'MHLIRSQAFSNLWTKAYKAHREGLAVVRAMGTDELHVIGDWRAVFPEGRGVTEVKVKDTYTVGSP' A
#
# COMPACT_ATOMS: atom_id res chain seq x y z
N MET A 1 -13.82 -11.43 -15.26
CA MET A 1 -12.92 -11.19 -14.12
C MET A 1 -11.72 -12.13 -14.26
N HIS A 2 -10.54 -11.64 -14.64
CA HIS A 2 -9.35 -12.49 -14.82
C HIS A 2 -8.62 -12.64 -13.48
N LEU A 3 -8.42 -13.88 -13.03
CA LEU A 3 -8.02 -14.25 -11.66
C LEU A 3 -6.84 -13.46 -11.08
N ILE A 4 -5.84 -13.13 -11.89
CA ILE A 4 -4.61 -12.44 -11.43
C ILE A 4 -4.88 -10.99 -11.01
N ARG A 5 -5.67 -10.24 -11.79
CA ARG A 5 -5.97 -8.83 -11.47
C ARG A 5 -6.83 -8.72 -10.21
N SER A 6 -7.72 -9.69 -10.00
CA SER A 6 -8.53 -9.78 -8.78
C SER A 6 -7.70 -10.09 -7.55
N GLN A 7 -6.71 -10.98 -7.66
CA GLN A 7 -5.81 -11.30 -6.55
C GLN A 7 -4.96 -10.11 -6.12
N ALA A 8 -4.36 -9.39 -7.08
CA ALA A 8 -3.59 -8.18 -6.79
C ALA A 8 -4.45 -7.11 -6.10
N PHE A 9 -5.66 -6.87 -6.64
CA PHE A 9 -6.60 -5.93 -6.05
C PHE A 9 -7.00 -6.30 -4.61
N SER A 10 -7.35 -7.56 -4.34
CA SER A 10 -7.68 -8.01 -2.98
C SER A 10 -6.48 -7.89 -2.02
N ASN A 11 -5.26 -8.15 -2.51
CA ASN A 11 -4.03 -7.97 -1.74
C ASN A 11 -3.80 -6.50 -1.38
N LEU A 12 -4.05 -5.56 -2.30
CA LEU A 12 -3.97 -4.12 -2.05
C LEU A 12 -4.89 -3.71 -0.88
N TRP A 13 -6.16 -4.13 -0.90
CA TRP A 13 -7.10 -3.79 0.17
C TRP A 13 -6.76 -4.44 1.51
N THR A 14 -6.23 -5.66 1.48
CA THR A 14 -5.73 -6.33 2.70
C THR A 14 -4.55 -5.57 3.31
N LYS A 15 -3.61 -5.08 2.47
CA LYS A 15 -2.50 -4.24 2.91
C LYS A 15 -2.99 -2.89 3.44
N ALA A 16 -3.97 -2.27 2.79
CA ALA A 16 -4.57 -1.01 3.27
C ALA A 16 -5.21 -1.18 4.67
N TYR A 17 -5.95 -2.27 4.87
CA TYR A 17 -6.52 -2.59 6.18
C TYR A 17 -5.44 -2.83 7.24
N LYS A 18 -4.39 -3.60 6.92
CA LYS A 18 -3.24 -3.80 7.82
C LYS A 18 -2.58 -2.47 8.17
N ALA A 19 -2.29 -1.63 7.18
CA ALA A 19 -1.66 -0.32 7.37
C ALA A 19 -2.44 0.54 8.37
N HIS A 20 -3.76 0.63 8.19
CA HIS A 20 -4.63 1.36 9.12
C HIS A 20 -4.59 0.78 10.55
N ARG A 21 -4.66 -0.55 10.69
CA ARG A 21 -4.64 -1.22 11.99
C ARG A 21 -3.32 -1.02 12.75
N GLU A 22 -2.20 -0.97 12.03
CA GLU A 22 -0.87 -0.73 12.61
C GLU A 22 -0.55 0.77 12.79
N GLY A 23 -1.52 1.68 12.56
CA GLY A 23 -1.40 3.11 12.84
C GLY A 23 -0.86 3.97 11.68
N LEU A 24 -0.67 3.41 10.49
CA LEU A 24 -0.38 4.22 9.30
C LEU A 24 -1.64 4.91 8.79
N ALA A 25 -1.52 6.17 8.40
CA ALA A 25 -2.62 6.86 7.74
C ALA A 25 -2.64 6.49 6.25
N VAL A 26 -3.69 5.81 5.80
CA VAL A 26 -3.90 5.48 4.38
C VAL A 26 -4.46 6.69 3.66
N VAL A 27 -3.69 7.25 2.73
CA VAL A 27 -4.06 8.45 1.95
C VAL A 27 -4.80 8.06 0.68
N ARG A 28 -4.32 7.00 -0.01
CA ARG A 28 -4.89 6.56 -1.28
C ARG A 28 -4.56 5.10 -1.55
N ALA A 29 -5.50 4.39 -2.17
CA ALA A 29 -5.27 3.12 -2.83
C ALA A 29 -5.62 3.29 -4.32
N MET A 30 -4.72 2.90 -5.21
CA MET A 30 -4.82 3.13 -6.66
C MET A 30 -4.50 1.87 -7.45
N GLY A 31 -5.10 1.77 -8.64
CA GLY A 31 -4.80 0.69 -9.58
C GLY A 31 -5.04 -0.68 -8.95
N THR A 32 -4.07 -1.58 -9.10
CA THR A 32 -4.13 -2.95 -8.57
C THR A 32 -3.20 -3.21 -7.39
N ASP A 33 -2.18 -2.38 -7.18
CA ASP A 33 -1.09 -2.64 -6.21
C ASP A 33 -0.44 -1.38 -5.62
N GLU A 34 -1.02 -0.19 -5.84
CA GLU A 34 -0.43 1.08 -5.36
C GLU A 34 -1.12 1.57 -4.10
N LEU A 35 -0.35 1.67 -3.01
CA LEU A 35 -0.80 2.11 -1.69
C LEU A 35 0.02 3.31 -1.22
N HIS A 36 -0.66 4.38 -0.84
CA HIS A 36 -0.07 5.63 -0.38
C HIS A 36 -0.38 5.79 1.12
N VAL A 37 0.65 5.95 1.95
CA VAL A 37 0.53 6.05 3.40
C VAL A 37 1.38 7.19 3.95
N ILE A 38 0.98 7.71 5.11
CA ILE A 38 1.80 8.58 5.97
C ILE A 38 2.18 7.79 7.23
N GLY A 39 3.45 7.87 7.61
CA GLY A 39 4.03 7.16 8.77
C GLY A 39 5.22 6.27 8.37
N ASP A 40 5.83 5.61 9.35
CA ASP A 40 6.94 4.67 9.11
C ASP A 40 6.41 3.32 8.60
N TRP A 41 6.26 3.23 7.28
CA TRP A 41 5.74 2.02 6.64
C TRP A 41 6.67 0.80 6.82
N ARG A 42 7.97 1.00 7.05
CA ARG A 42 8.96 -0.10 7.16
C ARG A 42 8.77 -0.91 8.44
N ALA A 43 8.16 -0.32 9.47
CA ALA A 43 7.73 -1.04 10.66
C ALA A 43 6.58 -2.04 10.39
N VAL A 44 5.82 -1.86 9.30
CA VAL A 44 4.61 -2.64 8.99
C VAL A 44 4.83 -3.65 7.85
N PHE A 45 5.64 -3.29 6.86
CA PHE A 45 5.88 -4.10 5.67
C PHE A 45 7.38 -4.28 5.41
N PRO A 46 7.83 -5.52 5.10
CA PRO A 46 9.18 -5.73 4.58
C PRO A 46 9.36 -5.05 3.22
N GLU A 47 10.56 -4.51 2.99
CA GLU A 47 10.92 -3.90 1.71
C GLU A 47 11.30 -4.97 0.68
N GLY A 48 10.70 -4.94 -0.52
CA GLY A 48 10.98 -5.92 -1.57
C GLY A 48 9.95 -5.93 -2.72
N ARG A 49 9.84 -7.08 -3.40
CA ARG A 49 8.99 -7.28 -4.60
C ARG A 49 8.10 -8.52 -4.52
N GLY A 50 8.17 -9.28 -3.43
CA GLY A 50 7.27 -10.38 -3.15
C GLY A 50 5.84 -9.89 -2.87
N VAL A 51 4.88 -10.82 -2.88
CA VAL A 51 3.44 -10.51 -2.75
C VAL A 51 3.11 -9.76 -1.45
N THR A 52 3.78 -10.10 -0.36
CA THR A 52 3.59 -9.48 0.97
C THR A 52 4.51 -8.30 1.24
N GLU A 53 5.54 -8.12 0.42
CA GLU A 53 6.52 -7.03 0.50
C GLU A 53 5.99 -5.77 -0.19
N VAL A 54 6.61 -4.63 0.07
CA VAL A 54 6.33 -3.37 -0.62
C VAL A 54 7.63 -2.66 -0.93
N LYS A 55 7.60 -1.66 -1.81
CA LYS A 55 8.75 -0.81 -2.09
C LYS A 55 8.28 0.61 -2.34
N VAL A 56 9.17 1.58 -2.15
CA VAL A 56 8.87 2.96 -2.52
C VAL A 56 8.71 3.05 -4.04
N LYS A 57 7.56 3.56 -4.49
CA LYS A 57 7.35 3.97 -5.87
C LYS A 57 7.64 5.46 -6.03
N ASP A 58 7.08 6.27 -5.14
CA ASP A 58 7.24 7.72 -5.11
C ASP A 58 7.07 8.25 -3.68
N THR A 59 7.54 9.47 -3.41
CA THR A 59 7.35 10.19 -2.14
C THR A 59 7.00 11.64 -2.43
N TYR A 60 5.90 12.11 -1.85
CA TYR A 60 5.40 13.46 -2.07
C TYR A 60 4.81 14.02 -0.78
N THR A 61 4.75 15.34 -0.69
CA THR A 61 4.10 16.06 0.42
C THR A 61 2.62 16.23 0.13
N VAL A 62 1.76 15.84 1.07
CA VAL A 62 0.32 16.08 0.99
C VAL A 62 0.02 17.50 1.49
N GLY A 63 -0.80 18.25 0.76
CA GLY A 63 -1.30 19.56 1.20
C GLY A 63 -0.48 20.77 0.73
N SER A 64 0.45 20.61 -0.20
CA SER A 64 0.98 21.77 -0.95
C SER A 64 -0.13 22.36 -1.83
N PRO A 65 -0.30 23.70 -1.85
CA PRO A 65 -1.30 24.39 -2.68
C PRO A 65 -1.15 24.11 -4.18
#